data_AF-A0A2M7G0K0-F1
#
_entry.id   AF-A0A2M7G0K0-F1
#
_cell.length_a   1.000
_cell.length_b   1.000
_cell.length_c   1.000
_cell.angle_alpha   90.00
_cell.angle_beta   90.00
_cell.angle_gamma   90.00
#
_symmetry.space_group_name_H-M   'P 1'
#
loop_
_entity.id
_entity.type
_entity.pdbx_description
1 polymer ?
#
loop_
_entity_poly.entity_id
_entity_poly.type
_entity_poly.pdbx_seq_one_letter_code
_entity_poly.pdbx_strand_id
1 'polypeptide(L)'
;MTFFTPSRFTLYGSQLLDQHIQRDLRMIVQSLRERWPEHTIEAIVLSGGYGRGEGGVLRKNGQEYPFDDYDLLVVFRQIRSADLQAYNTSLHNAAQALSQRTAFKVDIAPACDIESLRKAPFNLFWYELRHGHKVIWGRPEVMENLPDFPDAELPASEAFKLLLNRGVELWRVIEAGIPLRETWLDIRWEPLLMALHNAVISIGDSLLILNQQYHWSYQERVQILKRYFQQGHGLPEASMLTFLYPEAIQYKLSPSDYRDLPVEWVVGKLEVVRKLFLNYFYFSLQHLGMPVQNVQTAYPEAVKAHLYHRPGLRQRWQNFQQNRTYFKSWDWASAWNWHPPHLRFLAALPYLLENGALEPGPELAGLFPGCGAQPDLDTLRQFFEREWKMIL
;
A
#
# COMPACT_ATOMS: atom_id res chain seq x y z
N MET A 1 18.72 -7.75 -27.01
CA MET A 1 18.52 -7.00 -25.75
C MET A 1 19.22 -7.73 -24.63
N THR A 2 19.85 -7.00 -23.72
CA THR A 2 20.83 -7.52 -22.75
C THR A 2 20.23 -7.52 -21.34
N PHE A 3 20.66 -8.45 -20.50
CA PHE A 3 20.37 -8.44 -19.06
C PHE A 3 21.33 -7.46 -18.38
N PHE A 4 20.81 -6.58 -17.51
CA PHE A 4 21.65 -5.62 -16.79
C PHE A 4 22.02 -6.16 -15.41
N THR A 5 23.23 -5.81 -14.95
CA THR A 5 23.71 -6.17 -13.61
C THR A 5 23.83 -4.90 -12.77
N PRO A 6 22.80 -4.54 -11.99
CA PRO A 6 22.92 -3.48 -10.99
C PRO A 6 24.01 -3.83 -9.97
N SER A 7 24.69 -2.81 -9.46
CA SER A 7 25.78 -2.99 -8.48
C SER A 7 25.29 -3.35 -7.09
N ARG A 8 24.07 -2.95 -6.72
CA ARG A 8 23.43 -3.18 -5.40
C ARG A 8 21.90 -3.24 -5.53
N PHE A 9 21.26 -4.11 -4.74
CA PHE A 9 19.80 -4.17 -4.54
C PHE A 9 19.39 -3.83 -3.11
N THR A 10 20.33 -3.92 -2.17
CA THR A 10 20.10 -3.72 -0.75
C THR A 10 21.06 -2.67 -0.19
N LEU A 11 20.59 -1.92 0.81
CA LEU A 11 21.41 -0.93 1.52
C LEU A 11 22.31 -1.60 2.55
N TYR A 12 21.74 -2.53 3.32
CA TYR A 12 22.43 -3.19 4.43
C TYR A 12 22.93 -4.59 4.09
N GLY A 13 22.65 -5.13 2.90
CA GLY A 13 23.00 -6.50 2.56
C GLY A 13 24.44 -6.68 2.12
N SER A 14 24.94 -7.91 2.29
CA SER A 14 26.22 -8.33 1.74
C SER A 14 26.14 -8.45 0.21
N GLN A 15 27.32 -8.48 -0.42
CA GLN A 15 27.42 -8.76 -1.85
C GLN A 15 26.88 -10.16 -2.21
N LEU A 16 26.97 -11.12 -1.28
CA LEU A 16 26.43 -12.47 -1.49
C LEU A 16 24.90 -12.46 -1.59
N LEU A 17 24.23 -11.65 -0.77
CA LEU A 17 22.79 -11.46 -0.88
C LEU A 17 22.40 -10.81 -2.21
N ASP A 18 23.11 -9.75 -2.62
CA ASP A 18 22.84 -9.09 -3.91
C ASP A 18 23.05 -10.06 -5.10
N GLN A 19 24.03 -10.96 -5.02
CA GLN A 19 24.24 -12.02 -6.02
C GLN A 19 23.12 -13.05 -6.03
N HIS A 20 22.56 -13.40 -4.87
CA HIS A 20 21.39 -14.27 -4.76
C HIS A 20 20.17 -13.63 -5.43
N ILE A 21 19.85 -12.37 -5.06
CA ILE A 21 18.76 -11.60 -5.68
C ILE A 21 18.96 -11.52 -7.20
N GLN A 22 20.18 -11.28 -7.66
CA GLN A 22 20.48 -11.25 -9.08
C GLN A 22 20.20 -12.58 -9.79
N ARG A 23 20.49 -13.71 -9.13
CA ARG A 23 20.23 -15.05 -9.68
C ARG A 23 18.73 -15.27 -9.86
N ASP A 24 17.94 -14.89 -8.87
CA ASP A 24 16.47 -14.98 -8.92
C ASP A 24 15.92 -14.13 -10.06
N LEU A 25 16.36 -12.87 -10.16
CA LEU A 25 15.93 -11.96 -11.21
C LEU A 25 16.29 -12.45 -12.63
N ARG A 26 17.45 -13.11 -12.80
CA ARG A 26 17.79 -13.76 -14.09
C ARG A 26 16.82 -14.87 -14.44
N MET A 27 16.46 -15.70 -13.46
CA MET A 27 15.50 -16.79 -13.65
C MET A 27 14.10 -16.27 -13.96
N ILE A 28 13.66 -15.23 -13.26
CA ILE A 28 12.40 -14.51 -13.54
C ILE A 28 12.40 -13.97 -14.97
N VAL A 29 13.44 -13.22 -15.36
CA VAL A 29 13.54 -12.64 -16.71
C VAL A 29 13.48 -13.73 -17.77
N GLN A 30 14.22 -14.83 -17.60
CA GLN A 30 14.20 -15.94 -18.53
C GLN A 30 12.78 -16.53 -18.66
N SER A 31 12.14 -16.83 -17.54
CA SER A 31 10.79 -17.42 -17.52
C SER A 31 9.73 -16.50 -18.13
N LEU A 32 9.84 -15.18 -17.94
CA LEU A 32 8.95 -14.23 -18.58
C LEU A 32 9.22 -14.22 -20.08
N ARG A 33 10.46 -14.09 -20.53
CA ARG A 33 10.79 -14.04 -21.97
C ARG A 33 10.37 -15.28 -22.74
N GLU A 34 10.43 -16.46 -22.14
CA GLU A 34 9.99 -17.72 -22.78
C GLU A 34 8.47 -17.78 -22.99
N ARG A 35 7.70 -16.95 -22.27
CA ARG A 35 6.24 -16.96 -22.31
C ARG A 35 5.64 -16.06 -23.38
N TRP A 36 6.40 -15.12 -23.94
CA TRP A 36 5.96 -14.25 -25.03
C TRP A 36 6.88 -14.36 -26.25
N PRO A 37 6.38 -14.14 -27.48
CA PRO A 37 7.22 -14.10 -28.66
C PRO A 37 8.33 -13.07 -28.55
N GLU A 38 9.44 -13.31 -29.25
CA GLU A 38 10.55 -12.37 -29.31
C GLU A 38 10.07 -10.97 -29.75
N HIS A 39 10.67 -9.93 -29.18
CA HIS A 39 10.33 -8.51 -29.42
C HIS A 39 8.95 -8.03 -28.93
N THR A 40 8.19 -8.86 -28.21
CA THR A 40 6.91 -8.44 -27.60
C THR A 40 7.13 -7.61 -26.33
N ILE A 41 8.09 -8.02 -25.50
CA ILE A 41 8.52 -7.29 -24.30
C ILE A 41 9.64 -6.33 -24.68
N GLU A 42 9.47 -5.05 -24.35
CA GLU A 42 10.48 -4.00 -24.52
C GLU A 42 11.41 -3.90 -23.31
N ALA A 43 10.87 -4.11 -22.11
CA ALA A 43 11.65 -4.13 -20.89
C ALA A 43 10.98 -4.88 -19.75
N ILE A 44 11.81 -5.34 -18.81
CA ILE A 44 11.40 -5.81 -17.49
C ILE A 44 12.11 -4.92 -16.47
N VAL A 45 11.32 -4.30 -15.61
CA VAL A 45 11.76 -3.29 -14.65
C VAL A 45 11.48 -3.79 -13.25
N LEU A 46 12.50 -3.73 -12.40
CA LEU A 46 12.39 -3.97 -10.97
C LEU A 46 12.07 -2.66 -10.26
N SER A 47 11.03 -2.70 -9.44
CA SER A 47 10.50 -1.60 -8.65
C SER A 47 10.62 -1.92 -7.14
N GLY A 48 9.93 -1.16 -6.29
CA GLY A 48 9.96 -1.39 -4.85
C GLY A 48 11.33 -1.19 -4.20
N GLY A 49 11.54 -1.82 -3.04
CA GLY A 49 12.79 -1.68 -2.27
C GLY A 49 14.03 -2.09 -3.07
N TYR A 50 13.98 -3.26 -3.73
CA TYR A 50 15.11 -3.73 -4.53
C TYR A 50 15.36 -2.88 -5.78
N GLY A 51 14.31 -2.31 -6.39
CA GLY A 51 14.43 -1.32 -7.48
C GLY A 51 15.16 -0.06 -7.03
N ARG A 52 14.87 0.43 -5.82
CA ARG A 52 15.55 1.58 -5.21
C ARG A 52 16.99 1.29 -4.76
N GLY A 53 17.37 0.03 -4.61
CA GLY A 53 18.61 -0.36 -3.94
C GLY A 53 18.53 -0.30 -2.41
N GLU A 54 17.31 -0.20 -1.88
CA GLU A 54 16.99 -0.14 -0.46
C GLU A 54 16.19 -1.37 -0.03
N GLY A 55 16.37 -2.51 -0.69
CA GLY A 55 15.62 -3.73 -0.38
C GLY A 55 15.94 -4.29 1.00
N GLY A 56 14.91 -4.80 1.67
CA GLY A 56 15.01 -5.36 3.01
C GLY A 56 15.88 -6.62 3.09
N VAL A 57 16.58 -6.75 4.22
CA VAL A 57 17.52 -7.85 4.50
C VAL A 57 17.17 -8.55 5.81
N LEU A 58 16.67 -9.78 5.71
CA LEU A 58 16.43 -10.63 6.88
C LEU A 58 17.69 -11.39 7.25
N ARG A 59 18.12 -11.25 8.51
CA ARG A 59 19.24 -12.02 9.06
C ARG A 59 18.73 -13.10 9.99
N LYS A 60 18.98 -14.35 9.63
CA LYS A 60 18.58 -15.52 10.42
C LYS A 60 19.73 -16.51 10.51
N ASN A 61 20.10 -16.89 11.74
CA ASN A 61 21.17 -17.85 12.02
C ASN A 61 22.50 -17.51 11.29
N GLY A 62 22.87 -16.22 11.24
CA GLY A 62 24.09 -15.76 10.56
C GLY A 62 24.04 -15.72 9.03
N GLN A 63 22.90 -16.02 8.42
CA GLN A 63 22.68 -15.94 6.97
C GLN A 63 21.72 -14.80 6.62
N GLU A 64 21.89 -14.25 5.42
CA GLU A 64 21.07 -13.17 4.87
C GLU A 64 20.08 -13.68 3.83
N TYR A 65 18.85 -13.18 3.89
CA TYR A 65 17.76 -13.52 2.99
C TYR A 65 17.07 -12.25 2.49
N PRO A 66 16.54 -12.25 1.25
CA PRO A 66 15.57 -11.26 0.82
C PRO A 66 14.40 -11.21 1.80
N PHE A 67 14.00 -10.01 2.20
CA PHE A 67 12.84 -9.80 3.08
C PHE A 67 11.63 -9.25 2.32
N ASP A 68 11.86 -8.47 1.28
CA ASP A 68 10.80 -7.86 0.49
C ASP A 68 10.41 -8.75 -0.70
N ASP A 69 9.29 -8.39 -1.33
CA ASP A 69 8.83 -9.00 -2.57
C ASP A 69 9.68 -8.53 -3.76
N TYR A 70 9.67 -9.31 -4.85
CA TYR A 70 10.16 -8.85 -6.14
C TYR A 70 9.03 -8.17 -6.91
N ASP A 71 8.95 -6.83 -6.82
CA ASP A 71 7.95 -6.02 -7.51
C ASP A 71 8.39 -5.67 -8.94
N LEU A 72 7.70 -6.18 -9.95
CA LEU A 72 8.09 -6.05 -11.35
C LEU A 72 7.06 -5.30 -12.18
N LEU A 73 7.54 -4.53 -13.16
CA LEU A 73 6.76 -4.04 -14.28
C LEU A 73 7.29 -4.67 -15.58
N VAL A 74 6.40 -5.30 -16.34
CA VAL A 74 6.72 -5.79 -17.68
C VAL A 74 6.15 -4.80 -18.70
N VAL A 75 7.05 -4.17 -19.45
CA VAL A 75 6.70 -3.20 -20.48
C VAL A 75 6.66 -3.89 -21.83
N PHE A 76 5.47 -3.91 -22.43
CA PHE A 76 5.23 -4.44 -23.76
C PHE A 76 5.38 -3.37 -24.82
N ARG A 77 5.67 -3.78 -26.06
CA ARG A 77 5.72 -2.84 -27.20
C ARG A 77 4.37 -2.17 -27.43
N GLN A 78 3.32 -2.99 -27.46
CA GLN A 78 1.94 -2.56 -27.69
C GLN A 78 1.00 -3.63 -27.16
N ILE A 79 -0.10 -3.21 -26.53
CA ILE A 79 -1.19 -4.09 -26.11
C ILE A 79 -2.49 -3.61 -26.75
N ARG A 80 -3.20 -4.50 -27.43
CA ARG A 80 -4.56 -4.18 -27.91
C ARG A 80 -5.51 -4.25 -26.71
N SER A 81 -6.44 -3.31 -26.60
CA SER A 81 -7.37 -3.26 -25.46
C SER A 81 -8.16 -4.55 -25.25
N ALA A 82 -8.48 -5.28 -26.33
CA ALA A 82 -9.16 -6.58 -26.26
C ALA A 82 -8.31 -7.70 -25.62
N ASP A 83 -6.98 -7.58 -25.66
CA ASP A 83 -6.06 -8.58 -25.13
C ASP A 83 -5.59 -8.27 -23.70
N LEU A 84 -5.85 -7.06 -23.19
CA LEU A 84 -5.33 -6.58 -21.91
C LEU A 84 -5.61 -7.57 -20.75
N GLN A 85 -6.83 -8.11 -20.70
CA GLN A 85 -7.21 -9.08 -19.68
C GLN A 85 -6.39 -10.37 -19.78
N ALA A 86 -6.16 -10.88 -21.00
CA ALA A 86 -5.36 -12.09 -21.21
C ALA A 86 -3.90 -11.87 -20.80
N TYR A 87 -3.35 -10.69 -21.07
CA TYR A 87 -2.00 -10.31 -20.61
C TYR A 87 -1.93 -10.26 -19.09
N ASN A 88 -2.88 -9.59 -18.43
CA ASN A 88 -2.95 -9.53 -16.96
C ASN A 88 -3.06 -10.93 -16.33
N THR A 89 -3.92 -11.80 -16.88
CA THR A 89 -4.04 -13.19 -16.41
C THR A 89 -2.73 -13.96 -16.60
N SER A 90 -2.05 -13.80 -17.74
CA SER A 90 -0.77 -14.46 -18.01
C SER A 90 0.34 -14.00 -17.05
N LEU A 91 0.44 -12.70 -16.78
CA LEU A 91 1.38 -12.13 -15.81
C LEU A 91 1.08 -12.60 -14.39
N HIS A 92 -0.19 -12.58 -13.98
CA HIS A 92 -0.59 -13.09 -12.66
C HIS A 92 -0.20 -14.56 -12.46
N ASN A 93 -0.48 -15.41 -13.45
CA ASN A 93 -0.10 -16.81 -13.41
C ASN A 93 1.43 -16.98 -13.43
N ALA A 94 2.17 -16.09 -14.09
CA ALA A 94 3.63 -16.09 -14.06
C ALA A 94 4.15 -15.75 -12.67
N ALA A 95 3.62 -14.69 -12.06
CA ALA A 95 3.97 -14.21 -10.73
C ALA A 95 3.78 -15.32 -9.68
N GLN A 96 2.64 -16.04 -9.72
CA GLN A 96 2.38 -17.17 -8.83
C GLN A 96 3.39 -18.32 -9.00
N ALA A 97 3.63 -18.75 -10.25
CA ALA A 97 4.57 -19.83 -10.53
C ALA A 97 6.01 -19.45 -10.16
N LEU A 98 6.41 -18.21 -10.41
CA LEU A 98 7.73 -17.69 -10.06
C LEU A 98 7.90 -17.58 -8.55
N SER A 99 6.88 -17.14 -7.82
CA SER A 99 6.90 -17.06 -6.36
C SER A 99 7.21 -18.41 -5.71
N GLN A 100 6.65 -19.49 -6.26
CA GLN A 100 6.92 -20.85 -5.78
C GLN A 100 8.36 -21.30 -6.08
N ARG A 101 8.93 -20.86 -7.21
CA ARG A 101 10.28 -21.25 -7.66
C ARG A 101 11.40 -20.48 -6.96
N THR A 102 11.20 -19.20 -6.66
CA THR A 102 12.15 -18.38 -5.90
C THR A 102 12.05 -18.61 -4.40
N ALA A 103 10.94 -19.18 -3.90
CA ALA A 103 10.55 -19.18 -2.49
C ALA A 103 10.33 -17.77 -1.89
N PHE A 104 10.23 -16.75 -2.74
CA PHE A 104 9.95 -15.36 -2.40
C PHE A 104 8.78 -14.86 -3.22
N LYS A 105 7.92 -14.02 -2.66
CA LYS A 105 6.79 -13.48 -3.42
C LYS A 105 7.30 -12.61 -4.57
N VAL A 106 6.81 -12.93 -5.77
CA VAL A 106 7.00 -12.15 -6.99
C VAL A 106 5.67 -11.48 -7.28
N ASP A 107 5.68 -10.15 -7.34
CA ASP A 107 4.52 -9.37 -7.76
C ASP A 107 4.80 -8.76 -9.13
N ILE A 108 3.82 -8.83 -10.02
CA ILE A 108 3.95 -8.27 -11.37
C ILE A 108 2.77 -7.33 -11.57
N ALA A 109 3.08 -6.05 -11.71
CA ALA A 109 2.10 -5.01 -11.98
C ALA A 109 1.28 -5.32 -13.24
N PRO A 110 0.06 -4.77 -13.36
CA PRO A 110 -0.76 -4.93 -14.56
C PRO A 110 0.01 -4.62 -15.85
N ALA A 111 -0.33 -5.34 -16.91
CA ALA A 111 0.31 -5.24 -18.20
C ALA A 111 0.31 -3.79 -18.68
N CYS A 112 1.50 -3.31 -19.04
CA CYS A 112 1.73 -1.94 -19.44
C CYS A 112 2.46 -1.93 -20.78
N ASP A 113 2.08 -1.04 -21.69
CA ASP A 113 2.81 -0.79 -22.92
C ASP A 113 3.39 0.61 -22.99
N ILE A 114 4.19 0.88 -24.03
CA ILE A 114 4.86 2.18 -24.21
C ILE A 114 3.86 3.35 -24.24
N GLU A 115 2.68 3.17 -24.86
CA GLU A 115 1.66 4.23 -24.89
C GLU A 115 1.06 4.47 -23.50
N SER A 116 0.81 3.42 -22.74
CA SER A 116 0.32 3.49 -21.35
C SER A 116 1.35 4.16 -20.43
N LEU A 117 2.65 3.88 -20.61
CA LEU A 117 3.72 4.58 -19.88
C LEU A 117 3.68 6.09 -20.12
N ARG A 118 3.53 6.54 -21.37
CA ARG A 118 3.45 7.97 -21.70
C ARG A 118 2.24 8.68 -21.11
N LYS A 119 1.20 7.93 -20.80
CA LYS A 119 -0.05 8.44 -20.19
C LYS A 119 -0.17 8.05 -18.72
N ALA A 120 0.93 7.61 -18.10
CA ALA A 120 0.92 7.20 -16.71
C ALA A 120 0.39 8.34 -15.82
N PRO A 121 -0.63 8.09 -14.99
CA PRO A 121 -1.16 9.11 -14.09
C PRO A 121 -0.12 9.50 -13.04
N PHE A 122 -0.13 10.77 -12.62
CA PHE A 122 0.69 11.20 -11.50
C PHE A 122 0.09 10.67 -10.19
N ASN A 123 0.64 9.55 -9.72
CA ASN A 123 0.30 8.89 -8.47
C ASN A 123 1.57 8.34 -7.80
N LEU A 124 1.44 7.83 -6.58
CA LEU A 124 2.59 7.38 -5.80
C LEU A 124 3.38 6.26 -6.49
N PHE A 125 2.69 5.30 -7.11
CA PHE A 125 3.33 4.18 -7.81
C PHE A 125 4.22 4.65 -8.96
N TRP A 126 3.69 5.51 -9.83
CA TRP A 126 4.46 5.99 -10.99
C TRP A 126 5.57 6.97 -10.59
N TYR A 127 5.35 7.77 -9.55
CA TYR A 127 6.39 8.59 -8.95
C TYR A 127 7.53 7.72 -8.41
N GLU A 128 7.27 6.76 -7.51
CA GLU A 128 8.32 5.88 -6.99
C GLU A 128 9.02 5.11 -8.11
N LEU A 129 8.28 4.63 -9.12
CA LEU A 129 8.86 3.93 -10.25
C LEU A 129 9.76 4.85 -11.09
N ARG A 130 9.39 6.12 -11.33
CA ARG A 130 10.20 7.07 -12.10
C ARG A 130 11.58 7.29 -11.48
N HIS A 131 11.64 7.39 -10.15
CA HIS A 131 12.86 7.75 -9.43
C HIS A 131 13.61 6.55 -8.83
N GLY A 132 12.93 5.44 -8.58
CA GLY A 132 13.39 4.33 -7.75
C GLY A 132 13.25 2.96 -8.41
N HIS A 133 13.82 2.79 -9.61
CA HIS A 133 13.74 1.54 -10.37
C HIS A 133 15.10 1.03 -10.86
N LYS A 134 15.11 -0.22 -11.32
CA LYS A 134 16.21 -0.81 -12.10
C LYS A 134 15.64 -1.51 -13.33
N VAL A 135 16.07 -1.13 -14.52
CA VAL A 135 15.81 -1.94 -15.72
C VAL A 135 16.70 -3.18 -15.65
N ILE A 136 16.10 -4.36 -15.51
CA ILE A 136 16.86 -5.62 -15.36
C ILE A 136 17.01 -6.35 -16.69
N TRP A 137 16.16 -6.06 -17.67
CA TRP A 137 16.27 -6.57 -19.04
C TRP A 137 15.54 -5.64 -20.02
N GLY A 138 16.07 -5.50 -21.25
CA GLY A 138 15.40 -4.78 -22.33
C GLY A 138 16.09 -3.47 -22.70
N ARG A 139 15.32 -2.43 -23.04
CA ARG A 139 15.82 -1.08 -23.31
C ARG A 139 16.02 -0.29 -22.00
N PRO A 140 17.24 0.17 -21.67
CA PRO A 140 17.50 0.99 -20.47
C PRO A 140 16.63 2.24 -20.37
N GLU A 141 16.38 2.88 -21.52
CA GLU A 141 15.73 4.18 -21.63
C GLU A 141 14.19 4.05 -21.63
N VAL A 142 13.64 2.85 -21.42
CA VAL A 142 12.19 2.62 -21.46
C VAL A 142 11.42 3.55 -20.51
N MET A 143 12.01 3.83 -19.35
CA MET A 143 11.40 4.65 -18.30
C MET A 143 11.43 6.14 -18.61
N GLU A 144 12.19 6.59 -19.60
CA GLU A 144 12.14 7.97 -20.13
C GLU A 144 10.81 8.26 -20.84
N ASN A 145 9.99 7.24 -21.12
CA ASN A 145 8.63 7.44 -21.62
C ASN A 145 7.65 7.89 -20.54
N LEU A 146 7.98 7.78 -19.25
CA LEU A 146 7.12 8.33 -18.20
C LEU A 146 7.08 9.86 -18.28
N PRO A 147 5.94 10.48 -17.94
CA PRO A 147 5.89 11.92 -17.70
C PRO A 147 6.89 12.35 -16.63
N ASP A 148 7.30 13.61 -16.68
CA ASP A 148 7.98 14.22 -15.55
C ASP A 148 6.95 14.44 -14.43
N PHE A 149 7.25 13.86 -13.27
CA PHE A 149 6.47 14.05 -12.07
C PHE A 149 7.18 15.08 -11.19
N PRO A 150 6.54 16.20 -10.85
CA PRO A 150 7.15 17.17 -9.95
C PRO A 150 7.39 16.53 -8.58
N ASP A 151 8.63 16.64 -8.10
CA ASP A 151 9.01 16.14 -6.79
C ASP A 151 8.12 16.79 -5.72
N ALA A 152 7.69 15.97 -4.76
CA ALA A 152 6.94 16.41 -3.60
C ALA A 152 5.58 17.07 -3.88
N GLU A 153 4.98 16.93 -5.07
CA GLU A 153 3.62 17.42 -5.39
C GLU A 153 2.58 16.29 -5.50
N LEU A 154 2.77 15.20 -4.77
CA LEU A 154 1.86 14.06 -4.84
C LEU A 154 0.43 14.47 -4.46
N PRO A 155 -0.61 13.97 -5.17
CA PRO A 155 -1.98 14.25 -4.81
C PRO A 155 -2.30 13.79 -3.38
N ALA A 156 -3.00 14.63 -2.61
CA ALA A 156 -3.43 14.29 -1.25
C ALA A 156 -4.20 12.96 -1.18
N SER A 157 -4.92 12.58 -2.26
CA SER A 157 -5.60 11.28 -2.35
C SER A 157 -4.68 10.08 -2.15
N GLU A 158 -3.39 10.19 -2.50
CA GLU A 158 -2.41 9.11 -2.29
C GLU A 158 -2.13 8.87 -0.80
N ALA A 159 -2.11 9.93 0.01
CA ALA A 159 -1.98 9.84 1.46
C ALA A 159 -3.12 9.02 2.09
N PHE A 160 -4.36 9.26 1.64
CA PHE A 160 -5.53 8.53 2.14
C PHE A 160 -5.61 7.09 1.62
N LYS A 161 -5.18 6.82 0.39
CA LYS A 161 -5.05 5.44 -0.11
C LYS A 161 -4.03 4.65 0.70
N LEU A 162 -2.89 5.25 1.06
CA LEU A 162 -1.89 4.63 1.92
C LEU A 162 -2.47 4.26 3.28
N LEU A 163 -3.11 5.24 3.95
CA LEU A 163 -3.77 5.01 5.23
C LEU A 163 -4.83 3.91 5.11
N LEU A 164 -5.71 3.96 4.12
CA LEU A 164 -6.74 2.95 3.92
C LEU A 164 -6.15 1.54 3.79
N ASN A 165 -5.18 1.37 2.90
CA ASN A 165 -4.57 0.08 2.63
C ASN A 165 -3.91 -0.52 3.87
N ARG A 166 -3.17 0.28 4.64
CA ARG A 166 -2.52 -0.20 5.87
C ARG A 166 -3.46 -0.35 7.04
N GLY A 167 -4.48 0.49 7.13
CA GLY A 167 -5.52 0.35 8.16
C GLY A 167 -6.27 -0.97 8.01
N VAL A 168 -6.57 -1.39 6.78
CA VAL A 168 -7.18 -2.70 6.52
C VAL A 168 -6.24 -3.84 6.88
N GLU A 169 -4.94 -3.72 6.56
CA GLU A 169 -3.92 -4.70 6.95
C GLU A 169 -3.83 -4.83 8.48
N LEU A 170 -3.81 -3.70 9.19
CA LEU A 170 -3.81 -3.62 10.65
C LEU A 170 -5.08 -4.22 11.25
N TRP A 171 -6.25 -3.91 10.71
CA TRP A 171 -7.52 -4.49 11.16
C TRP A 171 -7.52 -6.01 11.01
N ARG A 172 -7.06 -6.55 9.86
CA ARG A 172 -7.06 -8.00 9.62
C ARG A 172 -6.18 -8.78 10.60
N VAL A 173 -5.04 -8.23 11.01
CA VAL A 173 -4.17 -8.90 12.01
C VAL A 173 -4.78 -8.86 13.41
N ILE A 174 -5.51 -7.79 13.74
CA ILE A 174 -6.29 -7.68 15.01
C ILE A 174 -7.43 -8.69 15.01
N GLU A 175 -8.24 -8.71 13.94
CA GLU A 175 -9.40 -9.58 13.76
C GLU A 175 -9.03 -11.07 13.80
N ALA A 176 -7.88 -11.45 13.23
CA ALA A 176 -7.37 -12.82 13.24
C ALA A 176 -6.98 -13.32 14.65
N GLY A 177 -7.05 -12.46 15.67
CA GLY A 177 -6.77 -12.79 17.06
C GLY A 177 -5.31 -13.18 17.30
N ILE A 178 -4.37 -12.74 16.44
CA ILE A 178 -2.93 -13.04 16.58
C ILE A 178 -2.42 -12.75 18.00
N PRO A 179 -2.80 -11.64 18.66
CA PRO A 179 -2.36 -11.36 20.04
C PRO A 179 -3.06 -12.20 21.13
N LEU A 180 -4.13 -12.94 20.80
CA LEU A 180 -5.08 -13.52 21.78
C LEU A 180 -5.10 -15.06 21.78
N ARG A 181 -4.27 -15.73 20.98
CA ARG A 181 -4.22 -17.20 21.00
C ARG A 181 -3.54 -17.68 22.28
N GLU A 182 -4.27 -18.45 23.10
CA GLU A 182 -3.88 -18.88 24.45
C GLU A 182 -2.57 -19.71 24.50
N THR A 183 -2.13 -20.27 23.38
CA THR A 183 -0.88 -21.04 23.29
C THR A 183 0.23 -20.20 22.66
N TRP A 184 1.05 -19.60 23.52
CA TRP A 184 2.22 -18.76 23.18
C TRP A 184 3.28 -19.46 22.32
N LEU A 185 3.31 -20.80 22.33
CA LEU A 185 4.33 -21.61 21.66
C LEU A 185 4.23 -21.61 20.13
N ASP A 186 3.09 -21.21 19.55
CA ASP A 186 2.83 -21.26 18.10
C ASP A 186 2.53 -19.88 17.46
N ILE A 187 2.66 -18.78 18.22
CA ILE A 187 2.34 -17.44 17.69
C ILE A 187 3.47 -16.94 16.78
N ARG A 188 3.15 -16.77 15.50
CA ARG A 188 3.98 -16.06 14.53
C ARG A 188 3.71 -14.56 14.62
N TRP A 189 4.60 -13.82 15.27
CA TRP A 189 4.50 -12.36 15.42
C TRP A 189 4.77 -11.60 14.12
N GLU A 190 5.42 -12.23 13.14
CA GLU A 190 5.92 -11.56 11.95
C GLU A 190 4.82 -10.81 11.18
N PRO A 191 3.64 -11.38 10.89
CA PRO A 191 2.57 -10.65 10.20
C PRO A 191 2.05 -9.44 11.00
N LEU A 192 1.96 -9.57 12.33
CA LEU A 192 1.53 -8.47 13.19
C LEU A 192 2.58 -7.36 13.20
N LEU A 193 3.85 -7.69 13.42
CA LEU A 193 4.93 -6.70 13.43
C LEU A 193 5.08 -6.02 12.07
N MET A 194 4.96 -6.76 10.97
CA MET A 194 4.94 -6.16 9.62
C MET A 194 3.79 -5.15 9.50
N ALA A 195 2.56 -5.52 9.87
CA ALA A 195 1.41 -4.63 9.81
C ALA A 195 1.59 -3.38 10.69
N LEU A 196 2.16 -3.52 11.89
CA LEU A 196 2.43 -2.41 12.81
C LEU A 196 3.44 -1.42 12.24
N HIS A 197 4.57 -1.90 11.72
CA HIS A 197 5.59 -1.01 11.13
C HIS A 197 5.09 -0.41 9.82
N ASN A 198 4.38 -1.17 8.98
CA ASN A 198 3.77 -0.67 7.76
C ASN A 198 2.74 0.44 8.04
N ALA A 199 1.94 0.30 9.12
CA ALA A 199 1.01 1.33 9.57
C ALA A 199 1.74 2.61 9.98
N VAL A 200 2.81 2.51 10.78
CA VAL A 200 3.64 3.66 11.16
C VAL A 200 4.26 4.34 9.94
N ILE A 201 4.81 3.56 8.99
CA ILE A 201 5.37 4.10 7.74
C ILE A 201 4.28 4.86 6.97
N SER A 202 3.08 4.31 6.82
CA SER A 202 2.02 5.00 6.07
C SER A 202 1.47 6.24 6.76
N ILE A 203 1.51 6.30 8.09
CA ILE A 203 1.21 7.54 8.83
C ILE A 203 2.25 8.62 8.49
N GLY A 204 3.55 8.31 8.60
CA GLY A 204 4.61 9.27 8.28
C GLY A 204 4.64 9.66 6.80
N ASP A 205 4.44 8.71 5.89
CA ASP A 205 4.38 8.96 4.45
C ASP A 205 3.17 9.84 4.10
N SER A 206 2.01 9.56 4.70
CA SER A 206 0.82 10.41 4.57
C SER A 206 1.11 11.83 5.01
N LEU A 207 1.79 12.01 6.15
CA LEU A 207 2.15 13.34 6.66
C LEU A 207 3.05 14.08 5.67
N LEU A 208 4.06 13.40 5.11
CA LEU A 208 4.96 13.98 4.12
C LEU A 208 4.25 14.31 2.81
N ILE A 209 3.32 13.46 2.33
CA ILE A 209 2.53 13.74 1.13
C ILE A 209 1.63 14.95 1.33
N LEU A 210 0.88 15.01 2.45
CA LEU A 210 -0.03 16.12 2.73
C LEU A 210 0.70 17.46 2.89
N ASN A 211 1.97 17.42 3.29
CA ASN A 211 2.83 18.60 3.41
C ASN A 211 3.69 18.87 2.17
N GLN A 212 3.50 18.12 1.08
CA GLN A 212 4.28 18.28 -0.16
C GLN A 212 5.80 18.18 0.09
N GLN A 213 6.20 17.17 0.86
CA GLN A 213 7.59 16.87 1.25
C GLN A 213 7.95 15.39 1.06
N TYR A 214 7.13 14.62 0.36
CA TYR A 214 7.38 13.19 0.15
C TYR A 214 8.57 12.93 -0.78
N HIS A 215 9.38 11.92 -0.45
CA HIS A 215 10.53 11.49 -1.24
C HIS A 215 10.53 9.96 -1.42
N TRP A 216 11.01 9.47 -2.57
CA TRP A 216 10.98 8.03 -2.91
C TRP A 216 11.93 7.19 -2.03
N SER A 217 13.11 7.74 -1.67
CA SER A 217 14.07 7.07 -0.78
C SER A 217 13.57 7.04 0.66
N TYR A 218 13.67 5.87 1.29
CA TYR A 218 13.36 5.69 2.71
C TYR A 218 14.29 6.52 3.61
N GLN A 219 15.59 6.58 3.29
CA GLN A 219 16.56 7.32 4.10
C GLN A 219 16.26 8.82 4.11
N GLU A 220 15.92 9.38 2.96
CA GLU A 220 15.56 10.80 2.83
C GLU A 220 14.28 11.13 3.61
N ARG A 221 13.24 10.28 3.52
CA ARG A 221 12.00 10.49 4.28
C ARG A 221 12.23 10.56 5.78
N VAL A 222 13.11 9.73 6.33
CA VAL A 222 13.49 9.80 7.75
C VAL A 222 14.11 11.16 8.10
N GLN A 223 15.00 11.68 7.26
CA GLN A 223 15.62 12.98 7.50
C GLN A 223 14.65 14.15 7.34
N ILE A 224 13.75 14.08 6.35
CA ILE A 224 12.72 15.09 6.12
C ILE A 224 11.76 15.14 7.31
N LEU A 225 11.24 13.99 7.75
CA LEU A 225 10.34 13.92 8.89
C LEU A 225 11.01 14.43 10.17
N LYS A 226 12.27 14.07 10.42
CA LYS A 226 13.02 14.60 11.56
C LYS A 226 13.12 16.12 11.54
N ARG A 227 13.44 16.72 10.37
CA ARG A 227 13.51 18.17 10.19
C ARG A 227 12.14 18.84 10.39
N TYR A 228 11.08 18.23 9.86
CA TYR A 228 9.69 18.70 10.02
C TYR A 228 9.31 18.87 11.50
N PHE A 229 9.59 17.88 12.34
CA PHE A 229 9.30 17.97 13.78
C PHE A 229 10.25 18.92 14.53
N GLN A 230 11.53 19.00 14.15
CA GLN A 230 12.49 19.93 14.76
C GLN A 230 12.12 21.40 14.53
N GLN A 231 11.46 21.72 13.42
CA GLN A 231 10.97 23.05 13.11
C GLN A 231 9.67 23.41 13.85
N GLY A 232 9.13 22.51 14.68
CA GLY A 232 7.91 22.74 15.43
C GLY A 232 6.63 22.60 14.60
N HIS A 233 6.72 22.08 13.37
CA HIS A 233 5.55 21.83 12.52
C HIS A 233 4.78 20.55 12.93
N GLY A 234 5.31 19.83 13.93
CA GLY A 234 4.76 18.60 14.48
C GLY A 234 3.55 18.82 15.36
N LEU A 235 2.64 17.86 15.34
CA LEU A 235 1.47 17.84 16.21
C LEU A 235 1.77 17.06 17.48
N PRO A 236 1.24 17.45 18.65
CA PRO A 236 1.37 16.67 19.87
C PRO A 236 1.00 15.19 19.67
N GLU A 237 -0.07 14.91 18.94
CA GLU A 237 -0.62 13.58 18.66
C GLU A 237 0.29 12.75 17.74
N ALA A 238 1.05 13.41 16.87
CA ALA A 238 1.96 12.76 15.91
C ALA A 238 3.42 12.76 16.40
N SER A 239 3.71 13.35 17.55
CA SER A 239 5.07 13.50 18.09
C SER A 239 5.81 12.17 18.24
N MET A 240 5.09 11.08 18.52
CA MET A 240 5.67 9.73 18.58
C MET A 240 6.31 9.27 17.26
N LEU A 241 5.94 9.85 16.12
CA LEU A 241 6.55 9.54 14.82
C LEU A 241 8.04 9.88 14.77
N THR A 242 8.54 10.82 15.58
CA THR A 242 9.99 11.10 15.62
C THR A 242 10.82 9.90 16.04
N PHE A 243 10.21 8.95 16.75
CA PHE A 243 10.85 7.72 17.21
C PHE A 243 10.36 6.50 16.43
N LEU A 244 9.04 6.36 16.26
CA LEU A 244 8.44 5.18 15.64
C LEU A 244 8.72 5.11 14.13
N TYR A 245 8.75 6.24 13.43
CA TYR A 245 8.95 6.22 11.97
C TYR A 245 10.37 5.77 11.57
N PRO A 246 11.46 6.32 12.15
CA PRO A 246 12.80 5.78 11.91
C PRO A 246 12.94 4.30 12.30
N GLU A 247 12.32 3.89 13.41
CA GLU A 247 12.30 2.48 13.84
C GLU A 247 11.62 1.58 12.80
N ALA A 248 10.47 2.01 12.27
CA ALA A 248 9.73 1.26 11.27
C ALA A 248 10.46 1.18 9.92
N ILE A 249 11.13 2.25 9.50
CA ILE A 249 12.00 2.23 8.32
C ILE A 249 13.19 1.29 8.55
N GLN A 250 13.83 1.33 9.72
CA GLN A 250 14.91 0.41 10.05
C GLN A 250 14.44 -1.05 10.02
N TYR A 251 13.24 -1.32 10.56
CA TYR A 251 12.61 -2.64 10.49
C TYR A 251 12.37 -3.08 9.04
N LYS A 252 11.90 -2.17 8.18
CA LYS A 252 11.64 -2.47 6.76
C LYS A 252 12.93 -2.84 6.02
N LEU A 253 14.04 -2.18 6.33
CA LEU A 253 15.32 -2.35 5.65
C LEU A 253 16.19 -3.49 6.23
N SER A 254 16.10 -3.73 7.52
CA SER A 254 16.91 -4.74 8.21
C SER A 254 16.13 -5.30 9.42
N PRO A 255 15.08 -6.10 9.17
CA PRO A 255 14.31 -6.76 10.21
C PRO A 255 15.18 -7.61 11.16
N SER A 256 14.91 -7.54 12.46
CA SER A 256 15.49 -8.42 13.48
C SER A 256 14.80 -9.79 13.51
N ASP A 257 15.42 -10.82 14.10
CA ASP A 257 14.71 -12.08 14.38
C ASP A 257 13.68 -11.87 15.51
N TYR A 258 12.47 -12.39 15.35
CA TYR A 258 11.29 -12.06 16.18
C TYR A 258 10.89 -13.16 17.16
N ARG A 259 11.61 -14.28 17.16
CA ARG A 259 11.26 -15.47 17.95
C ARG A 259 11.27 -15.24 19.46
N ASP A 260 11.99 -14.21 19.92
CA ASP A 260 12.24 -13.98 21.35
C ASP A 260 11.61 -12.67 21.87
N LEU A 261 10.66 -12.07 21.14
CA LEU A 261 9.99 -10.85 21.61
C LEU A 261 8.96 -11.15 22.71
N PRO A 262 8.98 -10.42 23.84
CA PRO A 262 7.95 -10.55 24.88
C PRO A 262 6.57 -10.19 24.35
N VAL A 263 5.57 -11.00 24.69
CA VAL A 263 4.16 -10.79 24.33
C VAL A 263 3.69 -9.40 24.72
N GLU A 264 3.99 -9.00 25.96
CA GLU A 264 3.54 -7.75 26.55
C GLU A 264 4.07 -6.56 25.76
N TRP A 265 5.28 -6.68 25.21
CA TRP A 265 5.86 -5.67 24.33
C TRP A 265 5.08 -5.58 23.00
N VAL A 266 4.76 -6.72 22.39
CA VAL A 266 4.02 -6.75 21.10
C VAL A 266 2.60 -6.20 21.28
N VAL A 267 1.90 -6.61 22.33
CA VAL A 267 0.56 -6.11 22.67
C VAL A 267 0.59 -4.61 22.98
N GLY A 268 1.58 -4.16 23.76
CA GLY A 268 1.77 -2.74 24.04
C GLY A 268 2.02 -1.93 22.76
N LYS A 269 2.86 -2.43 21.85
CA LYS A 269 3.12 -1.77 20.57
C LYS A 269 1.89 -1.72 19.68
N LEU A 270 1.09 -2.80 19.64
CA LEU A 270 -0.19 -2.80 18.93
C LEU A 270 -1.09 -1.67 19.42
N GLU A 271 -1.27 -1.54 20.73
CA GLU A 271 -2.16 -0.52 21.29
C GLU A 271 -1.66 0.91 20.99
N VAL A 272 -0.35 1.14 21.10
CA VAL A 272 0.27 2.43 20.75
C VAL A 272 0.07 2.77 19.28
N VAL A 273 0.37 1.85 18.37
CA VAL A 273 0.26 2.07 16.92
C VAL A 273 -1.19 2.23 16.51
N ARG A 274 -2.11 1.43 17.06
CA ARG A 274 -3.56 1.54 16.80
C ARG A 274 -4.09 2.92 17.18
N LYS A 275 -3.78 3.39 18.39
CA LYS A 275 -4.15 4.74 18.86
C LYS A 275 -3.54 5.84 18.01
N LEU A 276 -2.24 5.75 17.70
CA LEU A 276 -1.56 6.70 16.84
C LEU A 276 -2.21 6.76 15.45
N PHE A 277 -2.52 5.59 14.87
CA PHE A 277 -3.17 5.49 13.57
C PHE A 277 -4.53 6.18 13.59
N LEU A 278 -5.39 5.88 14.56
CA LEU A 278 -6.71 6.49 14.69
C LEU A 278 -6.61 8.02 14.88
N ASN A 279 -5.79 8.47 15.83
CA ASN A 279 -5.60 9.90 16.11
C ASN A 279 -5.11 10.66 14.87
N TYR A 280 -4.08 10.14 14.21
CA TYR A 280 -3.54 10.74 13.01
C TYR A 280 -4.53 10.71 11.85
N PHE A 281 -5.25 9.59 11.69
CA PHE A 281 -6.23 9.44 10.64
C PHE A 281 -7.34 10.49 10.77
N TYR A 282 -7.88 10.71 11.96
CA TYR A 282 -8.86 11.79 12.19
C TYR A 282 -8.26 13.18 11.99
N PHE A 283 -7.04 13.39 12.46
CA PHE A 283 -6.34 14.65 12.28
C PHE A 283 -6.07 14.98 10.81
N SER A 284 -5.70 13.99 9.99
CA SER A 284 -5.42 14.17 8.55
C SER A 284 -6.61 14.71 7.77
N LEU A 285 -7.82 14.55 8.30
CA LEU A 285 -9.05 15.13 7.74
C LEU A 285 -9.19 16.62 8.07
N GLN A 286 -8.69 17.07 9.22
CA GLN A 286 -8.66 18.50 9.55
C GLN A 286 -7.76 19.28 8.58
N HIS A 287 -6.67 18.65 8.10
CA HIS A 287 -5.81 19.19 7.04
C HIS A 287 -6.56 19.47 5.73
N LEU A 288 -7.71 18.83 5.51
CA LEU A 288 -8.61 19.11 4.38
C LEU A 288 -9.60 20.25 4.68
N GLY A 289 -9.33 21.08 5.68
CA GLY A 289 -10.15 22.24 6.03
C GLY A 289 -11.43 21.90 6.81
N MET A 290 -11.43 20.79 7.55
CA MET A 290 -12.62 20.31 8.24
C MET A 290 -12.54 20.49 9.77
N PRO A 291 -13.41 21.31 10.38
CA PRO A 291 -13.54 21.38 11.83
C PRO A 291 -14.27 20.12 12.31
N VAL A 292 -13.55 19.08 12.68
CA VAL A 292 -14.14 17.86 13.24
C VAL A 292 -14.49 18.13 14.71
N GLN A 293 -15.70 18.66 14.96
CA GLN A 293 -16.22 18.85 16.33
C GLN A 293 -16.80 17.56 16.93
N ASN A 294 -17.26 16.63 16.08
CA ASN A 294 -17.71 15.30 16.49
C ASN A 294 -17.33 14.27 15.42
N VAL A 295 -16.35 13.44 15.75
CA VAL A 295 -15.75 12.42 14.88
C VAL A 295 -16.78 11.40 14.39
N GLN A 296 -17.81 11.10 15.18
CA GLN A 296 -18.79 10.06 14.84
C GLN A 296 -19.80 10.50 13.77
N THR A 297 -20.20 11.78 13.75
CA THR A 297 -21.28 12.27 12.86
C THR A 297 -20.77 13.04 11.64
N ALA A 298 -19.63 13.72 11.74
CA ALA A 298 -19.08 14.51 10.63
C ALA A 298 -18.24 13.68 9.64
N TYR A 299 -17.83 12.47 10.03
CA TYR A 299 -16.77 11.74 9.34
C TYR A 299 -17.16 11.15 7.97
N PRO A 300 -18.30 10.45 7.81
CA PRO A 300 -18.71 9.98 6.49
C PRO A 300 -18.92 11.15 5.50
N GLU A 301 -19.56 12.24 5.95
CA GLU A 301 -19.79 13.41 5.10
C GLU A 301 -18.50 14.16 4.74
N ALA A 302 -17.49 14.14 5.63
CA ALA A 302 -16.15 14.67 5.38
C ALA A 302 -15.45 13.98 4.21
N VAL A 303 -15.38 12.65 4.29
CA VAL A 303 -14.77 11.78 3.27
C VAL A 303 -15.44 11.99 1.92
N LYS A 304 -16.77 12.10 1.92
CA LYS A 304 -17.58 12.31 0.72
C LYS A 304 -17.36 13.69 0.06
N ALA A 305 -17.24 14.75 0.87
CA ALA A 305 -17.16 16.12 0.38
C ALA A 305 -15.80 16.50 -0.22
N HIS A 306 -14.68 15.99 0.33
CA HIS A 306 -13.37 16.57 0.08
C HIS A 306 -12.37 15.63 -0.62
N LEU A 307 -12.49 14.31 -0.44
CA LEU A 307 -11.59 13.36 -1.11
C LEU A 307 -11.96 13.12 -2.58
N TYR A 308 -13.01 13.77 -3.06
CA TYR A 308 -13.49 13.62 -4.42
C TYR A 308 -13.73 14.97 -5.11
N HIS A 309 -12.84 15.32 -6.03
CA HIS A 309 -13.11 16.39 -7.00
C HIS A 309 -14.38 16.06 -7.79
N ARG A 310 -15.23 17.07 -8.03
CA ARG A 310 -16.49 16.91 -8.79
C ARG A 310 -16.19 16.26 -10.15
N PRO A 311 -16.52 14.98 -10.33
CA PRO A 311 -16.13 14.26 -11.53
C PRO A 311 -17.00 14.64 -12.72
N GLY A 312 -16.48 14.40 -13.93
CA GLY A 312 -17.30 14.39 -15.13
C GLY A 312 -18.43 13.35 -15.05
N LEU A 313 -19.49 13.57 -15.81
CA LEU A 313 -20.69 12.70 -15.84
C LEU A 313 -20.35 11.22 -16.06
N ARG A 314 -19.38 10.91 -16.94
CA ARG A 314 -18.94 9.55 -17.24
C ARG A 314 -18.43 8.81 -15.99
N GLN A 315 -17.58 9.45 -15.20
CA GLN A 315 -17.01 8.84 -14.00
C GLN A 315 -18.06 8.69 -12.91
N ARG A 316 -19.02 9.61 -12.79
CA ARG A 316 -20.18 9.43 -11.89
C ARG A 316 -20.98 8.18 -12.22
N TRP A 317 -21.22 7.94 -13.51
CA TRP A 317 -21.90 6.75 -13.98
C TRP A 317 -21.10 5.47 -13.72
N GLN A 318 -19.78 5.50 -13.92
CA GLN A 318 -18.91 4.38 -13.59
C GLN A 318 -18.94 4.05 -12.10
N ASN A 319 -18.83 5.07 -11.24
CA ASN A 319 -18.95 4.89 -9.79
C ASN A 319 -20.31 4.30 -9.42
N PHE A 320 -21.40 4.79 -10.01
CA PHE A 320 -22.74 4.26 -9.78
C PHE A 320 -22.85 2.79 -10.16
N GLN A 321 -22.35 2.41 -11.34
CA GLN A 321 -22.31 1.02 -11.77
C GLN A 321 -21.46 0.15 -10.84
N GLN A 322 -20.28 0.61 -10.43
CA GLN A 322 -19.43 -0.09 -9.48
C GLN A 322 -20.13 -0.27 -8.13
N ASN A 323 -20.70 0.79 -7.56
CA ASN A 323 -21.43 0.71 -6.30
C ASN A 323 -22.62 -0.25 -6.38
N ARG A 324 -23.32 -0.28 -7.51
CA ARG A 324 -24.41 -1.24 -7.75
C ARG A 324 -23.89 -2.68 -7.80
N THR A 325 -22.76 -2.91 -8.46
CA THR A 325 -22.15 -4.25 -8.57
C THR A 325 -21.68 -4.76 -7.20
N TYR A 326 -21.00 -3.93 -6.42
CA TYR A 326 -20.43 -4.30 -5.12
C TYR A 326 -21.48 -4.33 -4.02
N PHE A 327 -22.16 -3.20 -3.78
CA PHE A 327 -23.07 -3.07 -2.63
C PHE A 327 -24.50 -3.57 -2.91
N LYS A 328 -24.82 -3.97 -4.15
CA LYS A 328 -26.15 -4.50 -4.56
C LYS A 328 -27.34 -3.63 -4.12
N SER A 329 -27.10 -2.35 -3.93
CA SER A 329 -28.07 -1.41 -3.37
C SER A 329 -28.92 -0.76 -4.44
N TRP A 330 -30.19 -0.64 -4.12
CA TRP A 330 -31.18 0.12 -4.87
C TRP A 330 -31.56 1.41 -4.14
N ASP A 331 -30.74 1.91 -3.22
CA ASP A 331 -30.97 3.21 -2.60
C ASP A 331 -30.40 4.34 -3.48
N TRP A 332 -31.15 4.71 -4.52
CA TRP A 332 -30.76 5.77 -5.46
C TRP A 332 -30.59 7.14 -4.80
N ALA A 333 -31.18 7.34 -3.61
CA ALA A 333 -31.11 8.59 -2.87
C ALA A 333 -29.79 8.73 -2.10
N SER A 334 -29.09 7.63 -1.83
CA SER A 334 -27.79 7.68 -1.19
C SER A 334 -26.77 8.36 -2.10
N ALA A 335 -26.30 9.53 -1.68
CA ALA A 335 -25.29 10.28 -2.40
C ALA A 335 -24.00 9.46 -2.61
N TRP A 336 -23.70 8.51 -1.72
CA TRP A 336 -22.55 7.60 -1.80
C TRP A 336 -22.49 6.75 -3.08
N ASN A 337 -23.62 6.47 -3.72
CA ASN A 337 -23.63 5.73 -4.99
C ASN A 337 -22.93 6.48 -6.13
N TRP A 338 -22.74 7.78 -6.00
CA TRP A 338 -22.07 8.60 -7.01
C TRP A 338 -20.57 8.79 -6.73
N HIS A 339 -20.09 8.29 -5.59
CA HIS A 339 -18.69 8.35 -5.18
C HIS A 339 -17.97 7.02 -5.43
N PRO A 340 -16.63 7.02 -5.56
CA PRO A 340 -15.88 5.77 -5.70
C PRO A 340 -16.15 4.81 -4.52
N PRO A 341 -16.34 3.50 -4.76
CA PRO A 341 -16.62 2.51 -3.71
C PRO A 341 -15.66 2.54 -2.53
N HIS A 342 -14.37 2.78 -2.77
CA HIS A 342 -13.33 2.77 -1.73
C HIS A 342 -13.52 3.86 -0.66
N LEU A 343 -14.23 4.95 -0.96
CA LEU A 343 -14.51 5.99 0.04
C LEU A 343 -15.45 5.49 1.14
N ARG A 344 -16.32 4.51 0.86
CA ARG A 344 -17.16 3.88 1.89
C ARG A 344 -16.30 3.10 2.89
N PHE A 345 -15.27 2.40 2.41
CA PHE A 345 -14.35 1.68 3.28
C PHE A 345 -13.48 2.60 4.11
N LEU A 346 -12.99 3.69 3.50
CA LEU A 346 -12.29 4.73 4.26
C LEU A 346 -13.18 5.22 5.40
N ALA A 347 -14.45 5.56 5.09
CA ALA A 347 -15.43 6.02 6.07
C ALA A 347 -15.80 4.99 7.16
N ALA A 348 -15.50 3.71 6.99
CA ALA A 348 -15.81 2.66 7.95
C ALA A 348 -14.60 2.21 8.78
N LEU A 349 -13.40 2.42 8.26
CA LEU A 349 -12.15 1.91 8.82
C LEU A 349 -11.95 2.26 10.32
N PRO A 350 -12.27 3.47 10.81
CA PRO A 350 -12.09 3.76 12.23
C PRO A 350 -12.97 2.92 13.15
N TYR A 351 -14.21 2.60 12.75
CA TYR A 351 -15.11 1.72 13.52
C TYR A 351 -14.55 0.30 13.65
N LEU A 352 -13.84 -0.19 12.63
CA LEU A 352 -13.18 -1.49 12.65
C LEU A 352 -11.94 -1.52 13.55
N LEU A 353 -11.20 -0.41 13.62
CA LEU A 353 -9.96 -0.30 14.39
C LEU A 353 -10.19 0.05 15.88
N GLU A 354 -11.31 0.69 16.22
CA GLU A 354 -11.65 1.09 17.60
C GLU A 354 -12.08 -0.08 18.50
N ASN A 355 -12.21 -1.30 17.96
CA ASN A 355 -12.49 -2.54 18.71
C ASN A 355 -13.68 -2.40 19.69
N GLY A 356 -14.78 -1.81 19.22
CA GLY A 356 -16.02 -1.65 20.01
C GLY A 356 -16.12 -0.38 20.85
N ALA A 357 -15.09 0.50 20.87
CA ALA A 357 -15.21 1.80 21.52
C ALA A 357 -16.09 2.80 20.73
N LEU A 358 -16.26 2.57 19.42
CA LEU A 358 -17.22 3.27 18.58
C LEU A 358 -18.38 2.35 18.24
N GLU A 359 -19.56 2.68 18.76
CA GLU A 359 -20.79 2.00 18.36
C GLU A 359 -21.21 2.46 16.96
N PRO A 360 -21.46 1.52 16.03
CA PRO A 360 -22.04 1.82 14.73
C PRO A 360 -23.38 2.58 14.86
N GLY A 361 -23.48 3.78 14.28
CA GLY A 361 -24.72 4.53 14.23
C GLY A 361 -25.48 4.39 12.91
N PRO A 362 -26.73 4.91 12.83
CA PRO A 362 -27.55 4.87 11.61
C PRO A 362 -26.91 5.57 10.40
N GLU A 363 -25.95 6.47 10.62
CA GLU A 363 -25.13 7.09 9.56
C GLU A 363 -24.31 6.07 8.76
N LEU A 364 -23.94 4.92 9.35
CA LEU A 364 -23.21 3.85 8.66
C LEU A 364 -24.11 2.98 7.78
N ALA A 365 -25.42 2.96 8.02
CA ALA A 365 -26.37 2.28 7.13
C ALA A 365 -26.29 2.85 5.70
N GLY A 366 -25.99 4.15 5.56
CA GLY A 366 -25.77 4.79 4.26
C GLY A 366 -24.46 4.38 3.58
N LEU A 367 -23.44 3.95 4.34
CA LEU A 367 -22.15 3.46 3.82
C LEU A 367 -22.23 2.03 3.30
N PHE A 368 -23.07 1.18 3.88
CA PHE A 368 -23.19 -0.22 3.48
C PHE A 368 -24.66 -0.61 3.35
N PRO A 369 -25.29 -0.22 2.23
CA PRO A 369 -26.66 -0.59 1.96
C PRO A 369 -26.76 -2.11 1.84
N GLY A 370 -27.39 -2.74 2.83
CA GLY A 370 -27.41 -4.20 3.01
C GLY A 370 -27.08 -4.65 4.44
N CYS A 371 -26.50 -3.77 5.27
CA CYS A 371 -26.23 -4.08 6.68
C CYS A 371 -27.40 -3.73 7.63
N GLY A 372 -28.55 -3.30 7.09
CA GLY A 372 -29.70 -2.85 7.90
C GLY A 372 -29.62 -1.38 8.31
N ALA A 373 -30.68 -0.87 8.95
CA ALA A 373 -30.77 0.55 9.36
C ALA A 373 -29.88 0.90 10.56
N GLN A 374 -29.48 -0.10 11.35
CA GLN A 374 -28.57 0.00 12.48
C GLN A 374 -27.67 -1.24 12.46
N PRO A 375 -26.63 -1.24 11.62
CA PRO A 375 -25.75 -2.39 11.51
C PRO A 375 -24.94 -2.58 12.79
N ASP A 376 -24.84 -3.80 13.32
CA ASP A 376 -23.87 -4.10 14.39
C ASP A 376 -22.44 -4.22 13.82
N LEU A 377 -21.44 -4.23 14.72
CA LEU A 377 -20.03 -4.26 14.33
C LEU A 377 -19.66 -5.54 13.56
N ASP A 378 -20.26 -6.68 13.91
CA ASP A 378 -19.97 -7.96 13.26
C ASP A 378 -20.54 -8.02 11.84
N THR A 379 -21.72 -7.44 11.63
CA THR A 379 -22.33 -7.26 10.30
C THR A 379 -21.45 -6.34 9.45
N LEU A 380 -20.92 -5.25 10.03
CA LEU A 380 -19.99 -4.35 9.35
C LEU A 380 -18.70 -5.07 8.96
N ARG A 381 -18.10 -5.85 9.86
CA ARG A 381 -16.88 -6.63 9.62
C ARG A 381 -17.04 -7.63 8.47
N GLN A 382 -18.10 -8.45 8.53
CA GLN A 382 -18.38 -9.46 7.49
C GLN A 382 -18.58 -8.81 6.12
N PHE A 383 -19.30 -7.68 6.09
CA PHE A 383 -19.53 -6.93 4.86
C PHE A 383 -18.22 -6.36 4.32
N PHE A 384 -17.45 -5.68 5.18
CA PHE A 384 -16.17 -5.07 4.81
C PHE A 384 -15.21 -6.12 4.26
N GLU A 385 -15.09 -7.29 4.91
CA GLU A 385 -14.20 -8.36 4.44
C GLU A 385 -14.59 -8.89 3.05
N ARG A 386 -15.90 -9.06 2.81
CA ARG A 386 -16.43 -9.57 1.54
C ARG A 386 -16.15 -8.61 0.38
N GLU A 387 -16.44 -7.33 0.58
CA GLU A 387 -16.43 -6.33 -0.49
C GLU A 387 -15.05 -5.70 -0.72
N TRP A 388 -14.20 -5.58 0.31
CA TRP A 388 -12.86 -4.99 0.19
C TRP A 388 -12.01 -5.69 -0.87
N LYS A 389 -12.09 -7.03 -0.92
CA LYS A 389 -11.33 -7.88 -1.87
C LYS A 389 -11.71 -7.65 -3.33
N MET A 390 -12.82 -6.99 -3.61
CA MET A 390 -13.32 -6.75 -4.97
C MET A 390 -13.04 -5.34 -5.51
N ILE A 391 -12.55 -4.43 -4.65
CA ILE A 391 -12.40 -2.98 -4.93
C ILE A 391 -10.92 -2.54 -5.06
N LEU A 392 -9.97 -3.40 -4.68
CA LEU A 392 -8.56 -3.32 -5.07
C LEU A 392 -8.33 -4.16 -6.34
#